data_AF-A0A848WJ75-F1
#
_entry.id   AF-A0A848WJ75-F1
#
_cell.length_a   1.000
_cell.length_b   1.000
_cell.length_c   1.000
_cell.angle_alpha   90.00
_cell.angle_beta   90.00
_cell.angle_gamma   90.00
#
_symmetry.space_group_name_H-M   'P 1'
#
loop_
_entity.id
_entity.type
_entity.pdbx_description
1 polymer ?
#
loop_
_entity_poly.entity_id
_entity_poly.type
_entity_poly.pdbx_seq_one_letter_code
_entity_poly.pdbx_strand_id
1 'polypeptide(L)'
;MNKPLKVSLTAVLLWSVAVVPATTITFMATADAAHAKSDNAGGKGNGGGNSGKSNSGKSANAGGKTSATTSSGSVAKGKSDTARSNGSDPVGKMVDRLLGRDKAKMVRTKTTTRKVAAKRSTVVAKSQKPASRPEKGPMHPSNLGNMNGALNANVNAVLAHIKNGNTNGPVGHLAALAVANVNAEGAQEIIDLKEDFVDLQEALDGTPYETVAEYYEALDGVEPIVIEDIDNKIAALDDAVASQDALDAALADSPYATEEDYLDAVAGGADPIPAVDSAISNLMDPVVAQDELDMALSDNGYEGDTALADYEVDREGVEGIEEIAEVSDAIGALGGDVEARTDITEEEPSDEAVAGAEDDIAAQTDAEIAILDYWNKNEDADPEITEEEQALLDKLNERLAAEEEAIKAAVGTDEPDVMDEESDGEDVAQCDDGDESCAPEDEIAAVVE
;
A
#
# COMPACT_ATOMS: atom_id res chain seq x y z
N MET A 1 -26.52 -25.44 55.59
CA MET A 1 -26.24 -26.72 54.90
C MET A 1 -26.01 -26.40 53.43
N ASN A 2 -24.78 -26.03 53.06
CA ASN A 2 -24.40 -25.72 51.68
C ASN A 2 -23.34 -26.73 51.24
N LYS A 3 -23.53 -27.35 50.06
CA LYS A 3 -22.66 -28.39 49.50
C LYS A 3 -21.49 -27.74 48.74
N PRO A 4 -20.28 -28.30 48.76
CA PRO A 4 -19.21 -27.87 47.85
C PRO A 4 -19.40 -28.50 46.46
N LEU A 5 -19.42 -27.66 45.43
CA LEU A 5 -19.30 -28.07 44.02
C LEU A 5 -17.82 -28.39 43.73
N LYS A 6 -17.57 -29.61 43.27
CA LYS A 6 -16.27 -30.06 42.76
C LYS A 6 -16.21 -29.75 41.27
N VAL A 7 -15.26 -28.92 40.86
CA VAL A 7 -14.94 -28.67 39.45
C VAL A 7 -13.96 -29.74 38.96
N SER A 8 -14.27 -30.30 37.80
CA SER A 8 -13.58 -31.39 37.12
C SER A 8 -12.52 -30.83 36.18
N LEU A 9 -11.26 -31.12 36.48
CA LEU A 9 -10.10 -30.91 35.61
C LEU A 9 -10.23 -31.80 34.35
N THR A 10 -10.26 -31.21 33.15
CA THR A 10 -10.20 -31.98 31.90
C THR A 10 -9.27 -31.29 30.90
N ALA A 11 -8.41 -32.10 30.29
CA ALA A 11 -7.16 -31.75 29.63
C ALA A 11 -7.30 -31.01 28.28
N VAL A 12 -6.39 -30.06 28.05
CA VAL A 12 -6.14 -29.41 26.76
C VAL A 12 -5.15 -30.25 25.95
N LEU A 13 -5.54 -30.52 24.70
CA LEU A 13 -4.78 -31.23 23.67
C LEU A 13 -3.82 -30.25 22.98
N LEU A 14 -2.53 -30.50 23.11
CA LEU A 14 -1.44 -29.88 22.34
C LEU A 14 -1.65 -30.08 20.83
N TRP A 15 -1.79 -28.99 20.08
CA TRP A 15 -1.58 -28.96 18.63
C TRP A 15 -0.28 -28.19 18.33
N SER A 16 0.62 -28.89 17.65
CA SER A 16 1.92 -28.41 17.20
C SER A 16 1.77 -27.61 15.90
N VAL A 17 2.06 -26.31 15.94
CA VAL A 17 2.18 -25.47 14.73
C VAL A 17 3.66 -25.38 14.32
N ALA A 18 3.90 -25.56 13.03
CA ALA A 18 5.20 -25.54 12.41
C ALA A 18 5.63 -24.09 12.14
N VAL A 19 6.76 -23.69 12.74
CA VAL A 19 7.44 -22.42 12.46
C VAL A 19 7.94 -22.42 11.01
N VAL A 20 7.41 -21.50 10.20
CA VAL A 20 8.00 -21.11 8.91
C VAL A 20 8.79 -19.82 9.15
N PRO A 21 10.04 -19.70 8.69
CA PRO A 21 10.82 -18.48 8.89
C PRO A 21 10.24 -17.34 8.06
N ALA A 22 9.82 -16.27 8.75
CA ALA A 22 9.48 -14.99 8.16
C ALA A 22 10.69 -14.46 7.36
N THR A 23 10.50 -14.27 6.07
CA THR A 23 11.43 -13.52 5.22
C THR A 23 11.20 -12.04 5.47
N THR A 24 12.19 -11.37 6.05
CA THR A 24 12.25 -9.91 6.15
C THR A 24 12.17 -9.29 4.75
N ILE A 25 11.03 -8.69 4.43
CA ILE A 25 10.85 -7.85 3.26
C ILE A 25 11.51 -6.52 3.61
N THR A 26 12.59 -6.17 2.91
CA THR A 26 13.24 -4.88 3.07
C THR A 26 12.50 -3.89 2.18
N PHE A 27 11.69 -3.02 2.76
CA PHE A 27 11.18 -1.84 2.05
C PHE A 27 12.37 -0.96 1.68
N MET A 28 12.70 -0.91 0.39
CA MET A 28 13.53 0.17 -0.12
C MET A 28 12.65 1.41 -0.16
N ALA A 29 12.95 2.38 0.71
CA ALA A 29 12.41 3.73 0.60
C ALA A 29 12.73 4.23 -0.81
N THR A 30 11.71 4.29 -1.67
CA THR A 30 11.80 4.90 -2.99
C THR A 30 12.07 6.37 -2.77
N ALA A 31 13.26 6.81 -3.18
CA ALA A 31 13.64 8.21 -3.19
C ALA A 31 12.58 9.00 -3.96
N ASP A 32 12.09 10.05 -3.32
CA ASP A 32 11.34 11.18 -3.85
C ASP A 32 11.35 11.22 -5.38
N ALA A 33 10.29 10.67 -5.99
CA ALA A 33 10.08 10.73 -7.43
C ALA A 33 9.78 12.18 -7.78
N ALA A 34 10.85 12.96 -7.94
CA ALA A 34 10.81 14.36 -8.32
C ALA A 34 9.94 14.52 -9.57
N HIS A 35 8.73 14.95 -9.31
CA HIS A 35 7.64 15.09 -10.26
C HIS A 35 8.02 16.11 -11.32
N ALA A 36 8.62 15.65 -12.41
CA ALA A 36 8.92 16.47 -13.58
C ALA A 36 7.60 16.77 -14.32
N LYS A 37 6.83 17.73 -13.80
CA LYS A 37 5.82 18.45 -14.58
C LYS A 37 6.49 19.06 -15.81
N SER A 38 6.37 18.38 -16.95
CA SER A 38 6.80 18.94 -18.23
C SER A 38 5.77 19.99 -18.70
N ASP A 39 5.86 21.21 -18.17
CA ASP A 39 5.04 22.35 -18.59
C ASP A 39 5.40 22.89 -19.99
N ASN A 40 5.96 22.06 -20.88
CA ASN A 40 6.46 22.49 -22.19
C ASN A 40 6.02 21.62 -23.37
N ALA A 41 4.80 21.09 -23.34
CA ALA A 41 4.11 20.61 -24.55
C ALA A 41 3.43 21.77 -25.30
N GLY A 42 4.23 22.77 -25.69
CA GLY A 42 3.82 23.87 -26.56
C GLY A 42 3.71 23.44 -28.04
N GLY A 43 2.66 22.70 -28.39
CA GLY A 43 2.34 22.29 -29.77
C GLY A 43 1.38 23.26 -30.47
N LYS A 44 1.89 24.34 -31.07
CA LYS A 44 1.12 25.22 -31.98
C LYS A 44 0.75 24.47 -33.28
N GLY A 45 -0.40 23.80 -33.26
CA GLY A 45 -1.00 23.17 -34.45
C GLY A 45 -1.60 24.21 -35.40
N ASN A 46 -0.85 24.57 -36.46
CA ASN A 46 -1.34 25.41 -37.54
C ASN A 46 -2.10 24.54 -38.58
N GLY A 47 -3.36 24.20 -38.27
CA GLY A 47 -4.23 23.37 -39.11
C GLY A 47 -5.00 24.15 -40.17
N GLY A 48 -4.31 24.63 -41.21
CA GLY A 48 -4.93 25.14 -42.43
C GLY A 48 -5.07 24.02 -43.47
N GLY A 49 -6.26 23.42 -43.58
CA GLY A 49 -6.52 22.28 -44.48
C GLY A 49 -7.87 22.36 -45.18
N ASN A 50 -7.82 22.80 -46.44
CA ASN A 50 -8.92 23.03 -47.36
C ASN A 50 -9.76 21.77 -47.65
N SER A 51 -11.08 21.94 -47.64
CA SER A 51 -12.09 20.95 -47.99
C SER A 51 -12.06 20.62 -49.49
N GLY A 52 -11.61 19.41 -49.84
CA GLY A 52 -11.54 18.91 -51.20
C GLY A 52 -12.34 17.63 -51.38
N LYS A 53 -13.53 17.76 -51.99
CA LYS A 53 -14.45 16.69 -52.41
C LYS A 53 -13.74 15.44 -52.96
N SER A 54 -14.09 14.29 -52.38
CA SER A 54 -13.87 12.96 -52.92
C SER A 54 -14.62 12.77 -54.24
N ASN A 55 -13.92 12.27 -55.25
CA ASN A 55 -14.55 11.62 -56.39
C ASN A 55 -13.82 10.32 -56.71
N SER A 56 -14.58 9.25 -56.67
CA SER A 56 -14.23 7.85 -56.93
C SER A 56 -13.48 7.64 -58.25
N GLY A 57 -12.44 6.80 -58.26
CA GLY A 57 -11.82 6.43 -59.53
C GLY A 57 -10.62 5.48 -59.48
N LYS A 58 -10.91 4.18 -59.31
CA LYS A 58 -10.29 3.07 -60.07
C LYS A 58 -8.84 2.67 -59.74
N SER A 59 -8.76 1.46 -59.19
CA SER A 59 -7.59 0.60 -59.07
C SER A 59 -6.80 0.42 -60.37
N ALA A 60 -5.48 0.50 -60.29
CA ALA A 60 -4.59 -0.21 -61.21
C ALA A 60 -3.32 -0.67 -60.46
N ASN A 61 -3.23 -1.98 -60.34
CA ASN A 61 -2.12 -2.77 -59.83
C ASN A 61 -0.90 -2.62 -60.77
N ALA A 62 0.27 -2.25 -60.27
CA ALA A 62 1.54 -2.38 -61.00
C ALA A 62 2.71 -2.51 -60.02
N GLY A 63 3.35 -3.68 -60.04
CA GLY A 63 4.40 -4.09 -59.11
C GLY A 63 5.69 -3.30 -59.24
N GLY A 64 6.29 -3.02 -58.08
CA GLY A 64 7.66 -2.54 -57.94
C GLY A 64 8.66 -3.63 -58.27
N LYS A 65 9.59 -3.33 -59.18
CA LYS A 65 10.82 -4.09 -59.39
C LYS A 65 11.96 -3.38 -58.67
N THR A 66 12.70 -4.15 -57.90
CA THR A 66 13.94 -3.81 -57.22
C THR A 66 15.11 -3.79 -58.21
N SER A 67 15.98 -2.79 -58.11
CA SER A 67 17.37 -2.80 -58.59
C SER A 67 18.12 -1.71 -57.81
N ALA A 68 18.82 -2.06 -56.74
CA ALA A 68 20.22 -2.48 -56.74
C ALA A 68 21.17 -1.34 -57.15
N THR A 69 21.61 -0.62 -56.12
CA THR A 69 22.72 0.32 -56.09
C THR A 69 24.03 -0.42 -56.32
N THR A 70 24.84 -0.01 -57.29
CA THR A 70 26.30 -0.23 -57.24
C THR A 70 27.02 0.85 -58.05
N SER A 71 27.88 1.55 -57.34
CA SER A 71 28.78 2.60 -57.76
C SER A 71 30.08 2.03 -58.34
N SER A 72 30.86 2.92 -58.97
CA SER A 72 32.22 2.75 -59.51
C SER A 72 32.31 1.96 -60.84
N GLY A 73 33.11 2.32 -61.84
CA GLY A 73 34.05 3.41 -62.00
C GLY A 73 34.84 3.19 -63.31
N SER A 74 35.41 4.28 -63.82
CA SER A 74 36.57 4.35 -64.72
C SER A 74 36.43 4.16 -66.26
N VAL A 75 36.69 5.30 -66.94
CA VAL A 75 37.73 5.54 -67.99
C VAL A 75 37.65 4.79 -69.33
N ALA A 76 37.39 5.56 -70.42
CA ALA A 76 38.19 5.70 -71.67
C ALA A 76 37.26 6.06 -72.87
N LYS A 77 37.28 7.28 -73.40
CA LYS A 77 38.15 7.87 -74.45
C LYS A 77 37.71 7.56 -75.91
N GLY A 78 37.26 8.60 -76.64
CA GLY A 78 37.15 8.67 -78.11
C GLY A 78 35.92 9.47 -78.57
N LYS A 79 36.03 10.78 -78.89
CA LYS A 79 36.04 11.41 -80.25
C LYS A 79 34.91 10.89 -81.17
N SER A 80 34.06 11.69 -81.83
CA SER A 80 34.11 13.09 -82.28
C SER A 80 32.73 13.56 -82.76
N ASP A 81 32.50 14.87 -82.69
CA ASP A 81 31.70 15.75 -83.57
C ASP A 81 30.39 15.25 -84.20
N THR A 82 29.29 15.96 -83.95
CA THR A 82 28.69 16.94 -84.90
C THR A 82 27.24 17.28 -84.52
N ALA A 83 27.00 18.58 -84.34
CA ALA A 83 25.78 19.34 -84.65
C ALA A 83 24.51 19.27 -83.78
N ARG A 84 24.12 20.51 -83.42
CA ARG A 84 22.77 21.10 -83.54
C ARG A 84 21.74 20.67 -82.49
N SER A 85 21.53 21.52 -81.49
CA SER A 85 20.45 22.54 -81.46
C SER A 85 19.06 21.92 -81.41
N ASN A 86 18.41 21.99 -80.26
CA ASN A 86 17.18 22.76 -80.09
C ASN A 86 16.57 22.48 -78.72
N GLY A 87 16.51 23.53 -77.90
CA GLY A 87 15.48 23.61 -76.88
C GLY A 87 14.11 23.60 -77.57
N SER A 88 13.21 22.75 -77.09
CA SER A 88 11.83 22.71 -77.54
C SER A 88 10.92 23.21 -76.42
N ASP A 89 10.81 24.53 -76.40
CA ASP A 89 9.63 25.36 -76.18
C ASP A 89 8.37 24.68 -75.59
N PRO A 90 7.97 25.01 -74.35
CA PRO A 90 6.77 24.46 -73.73
C PRO A 90 5.46 24.97 -74.34
N VAL A 91 5.50 26.04 -75.14
CA VAL A 91 4.29 26.68 -75.70
C VAL A 91 3.78 25.95 -76.96
N GLY A 92 4.66 25.31 -77.74
CA GLY A 92 4.28 24.60 -78.97
C GLY A 92 3.38 23.37 -78.73
N LYS A 93 3.63 22.63 -77.65
CA LYS A 93 2.87 21.40 -77.31
C LYS A 93 1.45 21.68 -76.79
N MET A 94 1.16 22.92 -76.39
CA MET A 94 -0.16 23.32 -75.91
C MET A 94 -1.11 23.64 -77.07
N VAL A 95 -0.59 24.20 -78.17
CA VAL A 95 -1.38 24.51 -79.39
C VAL A 95 -1.74 23.24 -80.16
N ASP A 96 -0.85 22.24 -80.21
CA ASP A 96 -1.12 20.96 -80.88
C ASP A 96 -2.21 20.13 -80.18
N ARG A 97 -2.35 20.27 -78.84
CA ARG A 97 -3.45 19.65 -78.08
C ARG A 97 -4.78 20.39 -78.21
N LEU A 98 -4.76 21.70 -78.48
CA LEU A 98 -5.97 22.51 -78.64
C LEU A 98 -6.63 22.37 -80.03
N LEU A 99 -5.88 21.95 -81.05
CA LEU A 99 -6.36 21.79 -82.43
C LEU A 99 -6.72 20.34 -82.80
N GLY A 100 -6.75 19.41 -81.85
CA GLY A 100 -7.32 18.07 -82.03
C GLY A 100 -6.62 17.16 -83.06
N ARG A 101 -5.32 17.35 -83.30
CA ARG A 101 -4.57 16.64 -84.36
C ARG A 101 -3.94 15.29 -83.98
N ASP A 102 -4.18 14.77 -82.78
CA ASP A 102 -3.61 13.49 -82.32
C ASP A 102 -4.60 12.31 -82.40
N LYS A 103 -5.28 12.13 -83.53
CA LYS A 103 -5.99 10.88 -83.85
C LYS A 103 -5.77 10.46 -85.29
N ALA A 104 -4.65 9.81 -85.56
CA ALA A 104 -4.54 8.89 -86.69
C ALA A 104 -3.33 7.94 -86.55
N LYS A 105 -3.57 6.67 -86.92
CA LYS A 105 -2.62 5.57 -87.16
C LYS A 105 -2.36 4.69 -85.91
N MET A 106 -2.43 3.37 -85.97
CA MET A 106 -2.51 2.47 -87.12
C MET A 106 -3.01 1.10 -86.67
N VAL A 107 -4.01 0.61 -87.39
CA VAL A 107 -4.40 -0.79 -87.48
C VAL A 107 -3.21 -1.62 -87.97
N ARG A 108 -2.83 -2.67 -87.23
CA ARG A 108 -2.10 -3.79 -87.82
C ARG A 108 -2.59 -5.11 -87.25
N THR A 109 -3.53 -5.67 -88.01
CA THR A 109 -4.03 -7.04 -88.02
C THR A 109 -2.88 -8.06 -88.08
N LYS A 110 -2.88 -9.04 -87.17
CA LYS A 110 -2.15 -10.30 -87.38
C LYS A 110 -3.08 -11.49 -87.13
N THR A 111 -3.35 -12.15 -88.24
CA THR A 111 -4.20 -13.31 -88.49
C THR A 111 -3.69 -14.54 -87.74
N THR A 112 -4.57 -15.16 -86.93
CA THR A 112 -4.42 -16.55 -86.49
C THR A 112 -5.75 -17.28 -86.70
N THR A 113 -5.61 -18.55 -87.00
CA THR A 113 -6.47 -19.40 -87.81
C THR A 113 -7.76 -19.83 -87.10
N ARG A 114 -8.89 -19.69 -87.80
CA ARG A 114 -10.17 -20.32 -87.45
C ARG A 114 -10.07 -21.84 -87.60
N LYS A 115 -10.20 -22.57 -86.48
CA LYS A 115 -10.82 -23.90 -86.48
C LYS A 115 -12.24 -23.74 -85.94
N VAL A 116 -13.20 -24.06 -86.80
CA VAL A 116 -14.62 -24.16 -86.48
C VAL A 116 -14.87 -25.61 -86.07
N ALA A 117 -15.24 -25.87 -84.82
CA ALA A 117 -15.93 -27.10 -84.43
C ALA A 117 -16.68 -26.90 -83.10
N ALA A 118 -17.98 -27.17 -83.16
CA ALA A 118 -18.93 -27.48 -82.08
C ALA A 118 -19.15 -26.45 -80.95
N LYS A 119 -20.30 -25.76 -81.03
CA LYS A 119 -21.03 -25.24 -79.86
C LYS A 119 -21.22 -26.39 -78.85
N ARG A 120 -20.50 -26.35 -77.73
CA ARG A 120 -20.97 -26.88 -76.45
C ARG A 120 -21.14 -25.69 -75.52
N SER A 121 -22.38 -25.43 -75.09
CA SER A 121 -22.68 -24.43 -74.07
C SER A 121 -22.10 -24.92 -72.74
N THR A 122 -20.86 -24.56 -72.44
CA THR A 122 -20.38 -24.60 -71.06
C THR A 122 -20.98 -23.39 -70.36
N VAL A 123 -22.05 -23.64 -69.59
CA VAL A 123 -22.49 -22.73 -68.53
C VAL A 123 -21.24 -22.40 -67.72
N VAL A 124 -20.79 -21.15 -67.76
CA VAL A 124 -19.72 -20.68 -66.89
C VAL A 124 -20.28 -20.78 -65.47
N ALA A 125 -19.87 -21.83 -64.75
CA ALA A 125 -20.20 -21.97 -63.35
C ALA A 125 -19.75 -20.68 -62.65
N LYS A 126 -20.68 -20.01 -61.97
CA LYS A 126 -20.37 -18.87 -61.08
C LYS A 126 -19.23 -19.35 -60.18
N SER A 127 -18.12 -18.61 -60.15
CA SER A 127 -17.00 -19.00 -59.29
C SER A 127 -17.55 -19.14 -57.87
N GLN A 128 -17.40 -20.31 -57.28
CA GLN A 128 -17.72 -20.49 -55.87
C GLN A 128 -16.84 -19.50 -55.11
N LYS A 129 -17.45 -18.56 -54.37
CA LYS A 129 -16.70 -17.74 -53.42
C LYS A 129 -15.93 -18.72 -52.53
N PRO A 130 -14.61 -18.54 -52.35
CA PRO A 130 -13.87 -19.39 -51.41
C PRO A 130 -14.59 -19.34 -50.07
N ALA A 131 -14.69 -20.51 -49.41
CA ALA A 131 -15.27 -20.62 -48.09
C ALA A 131 -14.68 -19.53 -47.18
N SER A 132 -15.53 -18.87 -46.38
CA SER A 132 -15.09 -17.89 -45.41
C SER A 132 -13.93 -18.49 -44.61
N ARG A 133 -12.78 -17.80 -44.61
CA ARG A 133 -11.64 -18.23 -43.78
C ARG A 133 -12.14 -18.38 -42.34
N PRO A 134 -11.65 -19.38 -41.60
CA PRO A 134 -11.95 -19.48 -40.17
C PRO A 134 -11.68 -18.14 -39.52
N GLU A 135 -12.58 -17.74 -38.62
CA GLU A 135 -12.41 -16.50 -37.86
C GLU A 135 -11.03 -16.54 -37.22
N LYS A 136 -10.24 -15.52 -37.55
CA LYS A 136 -8.92 -15.36 -36.98
C LYS A 136 -9.15 -14.89 -35.56
N GLY A 137 -8.52 -15.55 -34.59
CA GLY A 137 -8.62 -15.17 -33.19
C GLY A 137 -8.32 -13.67 -32.97
N PRO A 138 -8.83 -13.09 -31.87
CA PRO A 138 -8.79 -11.65 -31.61
C PRO A 138 -7.37 -11.06 -31.69
N MET A 139 -6.36 -11.87 -31.32
CA MET A 139 -4.94 -11.50 -31.30
C MET A 139 -4.17 -11.79 -32.61
N HIS A 140 -4.86 -12.03 -33.73
CA HIS A 140 -4.18 -12.21 -35.01
C HIS A 140 -3.59 -10.86 -35.50
N PRO A 141 -2.38 -10.81 -36.11
CA PRO A 141 -1.73 -9.57 -36.56
C PRO A 141 -2.58 -8.63 -37.42
N SER A 142 -3.51 -9.18 -38.22
CA SER A 142 -4.46 -8.38 -39.01
C SER A 142 -5.55 -7.68 -38.21
N ASN A 143 -5.78 -8.11 -36.97
CA ASN A 143 -6.81 -7.61 -36.07
C ASN A 143 -6.22 -6.66 -35.01
N LEU A 144 -4.88 -6.62 -34.88
CA LEU A 144 -4.17 -5.80 -33.90
C LEU A 144 -4.00 -4.34 -34.33
N GLY A 145 -4.42 -3.94 -35.54
CA GLY A 145 -4.41 -2.54 -35.97
C GLY A 145 -3.06 -1.86 -35.78
N ASN A 146 -3.07 -0.68 -35.15
CA ASN A 146 -1.86 0.10 -34.84
C ASN A 146 -0.99 -0.55 -33.73
N MET A 147 -1.58 -1.42 -32.91
CA MET A 147 -0.89 -2.13 -31.81
C MET A 147 -0.03 -3.31 -32.27
N ASN A 148 -0.13 -3.71 -33.54
CA ASN A 148 0.78 -4.72 -34.09
C ASN A 148 2.26 -4.26 -34.00
N GLY A 149 2.51 -2.95 -34.02
CA GLY A 149 3.85 -2.38 -33.80
C GLY A 149 4.33 -2.51 -32.36
N ALA A 150 3.45 -2.31 -31.38
CA ALA A 150 3.76 -2.42 -29.95
C ALA A 150 4.04 -3.89 -29.56
N LEU A 151 3.14 -4.80 -29.94
CA LEU A 151 3.25 -6.23 -29.61
C LEU A 151 4.48 -6.91 -30.23
N ASN A 152 5.00 -6.39 -31.34
CA ASN A 152 6.20 -6.91 -31.99
C ASN A 152 7.41 -5.97 -31.87
N ALA A 153 7.34 -4.95 -31.01
CA ALA A 153 8.48 -4.06 -30.79
C ALA A 153 9.68 -4.87 -30.29
N ASN A 154 10.90 -4.39 -30.52
CA ASN A 154 12.07 -4.93 -29.81
C ASN A 154 12.09 -4.33 -28.39
N VAL A 155 12.43 -5.11 -27.36
CA VAL A 155 12.51 -4.58 -25.99
C VAL A 155 13.46 -3.39 -25.89
N ASN A 156 14.58 -3.40 -26.63
CA ASN A 156 15.51 -2.27 -26.69
C ASN A 156 14.86 -0.99 -27.21
N ALA A 157 13.85 -1.10 -28.07
CA ALA A 157 13.09 0.06 -28.53
C ALA A 157 12.20 0.59 -27.40
N VAL A 158 11.52 -0.30 -26.65
CA VAL A 158 10.72 0.09 -25.47
C VAL A 158 11.62 0.77 -24.43
N LEU A 159 12.75 0.16 -24.06
CA LEU A 159 13.73 0.75 -23.14
C LEU A 159 14.27 2.09 -23.64
N ALA A 160 14.52 2.24 -24.94
CA ALA A 160 14.93 3.52 -25.51
C ALA A 160 13.82 4.56 -25.44
N HIS A 161 12.55 4.18 -25.56
CA HIS A 161 11.42 5.10 -25.38
C HIS A 161 11.30 5.55 -23.92
N ILE A 162 11.45 4.62 -22.96
CA ILE A 162 11.49 4.92 -21.51
C ILE A 162 12.60 5.93 -21.21
N LYS A 163 13.85 5.61 -21.58
CA LYS A 163 15.02 6.48 -21.32
C LYS A 163 14.96 7.85 -21.99
N ASN A 164 14.17 7.99 -23.05
CA ASN A 164 14.01 9.27 -23.74
C ASN A 164 12.74 10.02 -23.30
N GLY A 165 11.95 9.48 -22.36
CA GLY A 165 10.64 10.01 -21.98
C GLY A 165 9.66 10.12 -23.16
N ASN A 166 9.86 9.34 -24.23
CA ASN A 166 9.05 9.44 -25.44
C ASN A 166 7.88 8.45 -25.39
N THR A 167 6.72 8.91 -24.96
CA THR A 167 5.49 8.11 -24.87
C THR A 167 4.65 8.12 -26.15
N ASN A 168 5.17 8.68 -27.26
CA ASN A 168 4.40 8.82 -28.50
C ASN A 168 4.42 7.55 -29.38
N GLY A 169 3.24 7.20 -29.91
CA GLY A 169 3.07 6.11 -30.86
C GLY A 169 2.99 4.73 -30.19
N PRO A 170 2.92 3.63 -30.95
CA PRO A 170 2.60 2.31 -30.40
C PRO A 170 3.65 1.82 -29.40
N VAL A 171 4.93 2.06 -29.68
CA VAL A 171 6.04 1.69 -28.78
C VAL A 171 6.12 2.64 -27.60
N GLY A 172 5.75 3.91 -27.79
CA GLY A 172 5.70 4.90 -26.72
C GLY A 172 4.59 4.63 -25.71
N HIS A 173 3.38 4.24 -26.15
CA HIS A 173 2.30 3.82 -25.26
C HIS A 173 2.68 2.57 -24.46
N LEU A 174 3.33 1.59 -25.11
CA LEU A 174 3.86 0.42 -24.40
C LEU A 174 4.95 0.80 -23.39
N ALA A 175 5.79 1.78 -23.71
CA ALA A 175 6.78 2.31 -22.77
C ALA A 175 6.11 3.05 -21.59
N ALA A 176 5.05 3.82 -21.83
CA ALA A 176 4.29 4.50 -20.78
C ALA A 176 3.65 3.48 -19.82
N LEU A 177 3.00 2.44 -20.35
CA LEU A 177 2.46 1.34 -19.54
C LEU A 177 3.56 0.63 -18.74
N ALA A 178 4.73 0.40 -19.35
CA ALA A 178 5.85 -0.23 -18.66
C ALA A 178 6.36 0.58 -17.46
N VAL A 179 6.43 1.91 -17.60
CA VAL A 179 6.81 2.80 -16.49
C VAL A 179 5.72 2.77 -15.41
N ALA A 180 4.45 2.92 -15.80
CA ALA A 180 3.35 2.96 -14.85
C ALA A 180 3.20 1.63 -14.07
N ASN A 181 3.39 0.48 -14.73
CA ASN A 181 3.39 -0.83 -14.04
C ASN A 181 4.50 -0.95 -12.99
N VAL A 182 5.68 -0.39 -13.26
CA VAL A 182 6.80 -0.43 -12.30
C VAL A 182 6.53 0.50 -11.12
N ASN A 183 5.96 1.67 -11.35
CA ASN A 183 5.63 2.59 -10.27
C ASN A 183 4.46 2.08 -9.41
N ALA A 184 3.46 1.44 -10.02
CA ALA A 184 2.32 0.88 -9.31
C ALA A 184 2.64 -0.43 -8.56
N GLU A 185 3.84 -0.98 -8.70
CA GLU A 185 4.25 -2.18 -7.97
C GLU A 185 4.43 -1.85 -6.48
N GLY A 186 3.72 -2.55 -5.59
CA GLY A 186 3.73 -2.23 -4.16
C GLY A 186 2.69 -1.16 -3.76
N ALA A 187 2.09 -0.46 -4.72
CA ALA A 187 1.17 0.65 -4.44
C ALA A 187 -0.12 0.15 -3.76
N GLN A 188 -0.67 -0.98 -4.22
CA GLN A 188 -1.86 -1.55 -3.60
C GLN A 188 -1.57 -2.02 -2.18
N GLU A 189 -0.40 -2.61 -1.94
CA GLU A 189 0.04 -3.03 -0.61
C GLU A 189 0.16 -1.86 0.37
N ILE A 190 0.58 -0.67 -0.09
CA ILE A 190 0.61 0.55 0.73
C ILE A 190 -0.81 1.00 1.11
N ILE A 191 -1.75 0.95 0.16
CA ILE A 191 -3.14 1.33 0.39
C ILE A 191 -3.83 0.34 1.33
N ASP A 192 -3.67 -0.96 1.07
CA ASP A 192 -4.22 -2.04 1.91
C ASP A 192 -3.66 -1.95 3.34
N LEU A 193 -2.35 -1.69 3.49
CA LEU A 193 -1.74 -1.51 4.81
C LEU A 193 -2.33 -0.30 5.55
N LYS A 194 -2.62 0.81 4.85
CA LYS A 194 -3.30 1.96 5.47
C LYS A 194 -4.71 1.59 5.93
N GLU A 195 -5.44 0.79 5.15
CA GLU A 195 -6.76 0.29 5.51
C GLU A 195 -6.69 -0.60 6.76
N ASP A 196 -5.69 -1.49 6.87
CA ASP A 196 -5.47 -2.32 8.07
C ASP A 196 -5.26 -1.47 9.35
N PHE A 197 -4.56 -0.34 9.26
CA PHE A 197 -4.42 0.61 10.38
C PHE A 197 -5.74 1.32 10.73
N VAL A 198 -6.56 1.65 9.73
CA VAL A 198 -7.90 2.21 9.95
C VAL A 198 -8.80 1.19 10.65
N ASP A 199 -8.75 -0.07 10.22
CA ASP A 199 -9.50 -1.18 10.82
C ASP A 199 -9.09 -1.41 12.28
N LEU A 200 -7.79 -1.34 12.60
CA LEU A 200 -7.31 -1.39 13.99
C LEU A 200 -7.89 -0.24 14.83
N GLN A 201 -7.87 0.99 14.31
CA GLN A 201 -8.41 2.13 15.02
C GLN A 201 -9.93 1.99 15.23
N GLU A 202 -10.68 1.52 14.24
CA GLU A 202 -12.12 1.26 14.38
C GLU A 202 -12.40 0.16 15.39
N ALA A 203 -11.58 -0.90 15.40
CA ALA A 203 -11.67 -1.96 16.39
C ALA A 203 -11.43 -1.43 17.81
N LEU A 204 -10.41 -0.58 18.01
CA LEU A 204 -10.13 0.05 19.30
C LEU A 204 -11.22 1.03 19.74
N ASP A 205 -11.77 1.85 18.83
CA ASP A 205 -12.89 2.77 19.09
C ASP A 205 -14.17 2.03 19.55
N GLY A 206 -14.29 0.74 19.24
CA GLY A 206 -15.33 -0.17 19.74
C GLY A 206 -15.15 -0.60 21.21
N THR A 207 -14.03 -0.26 21.83
CA THR A 207 -13.60 -0.69 23.16
C THR A 207 -13.36 0.52 24.09
N PRO A 208 -13.13 0.31 25.41
CA PRO A 208 -12.71 1.40 26.29
C PRO A 208 -11.21 1.73 26.20
N TYR A 209 -10.44 1.09 25.31
CA TYR A 209 -8.98 1.24 25.20
C TYR A 209 -8.64 2.17 24.04
N GLU A 210 -7.82 3.20 24.30
CA GLU A 210 -7.39 4.16 23.26
C GLU A 210 -6.21 3.62 22.46
N THR A 211 -5.42 2.70 23.04
CA THR A 211 -4.22 2.16 22.42
C THR A 211 -4.09 0.64 22.58
N VAL A 212 -3.31 0.01 21.70
CA VAL A 212 -2.95 -1.41 21.82
C VAL A 212 -2.23 -1.70 23.13
N ALA A 213 -1.42 -0.77 23.63
CA ALA A 213 -0.72 -0.90 24.91
C ALA A 213 -1.71 -0.99 26.09
N GLU A 214 -2.70 -0.09 26.14
CA GLU A 214 -3.76 -0.14 27.15
C GLU A 214 -4.58 -1.43 27.06
N TYR A 215 -4.85 -1.91 25.84
CA TYR A 215 -5.53 -3.18 25.63
C TYR A 215 -4.71 -4.37 26.16
N TYR A 216 -3.39 -4.38 25.95
CA TYR A 216 -2.51 -5.42 26.51
C TYR A 216 -2.42 -5.36 28.03
N GLU A 217 -2.30 -4.17 28.63
CA GLU A 217 -2.34 -4.00 30.08
C GLU A 217 -3.65 -4.52 30.67
N ALA A 218 -4.78 -4.25 30.00
CA ALA A 218 -6.07 -4.75 30.44
C ALA A 218 -6.22 -6.27 30.31
N LEU A 219 -5.60 -6.90 29.31
CA LEU A 219 -5.59 -8.36 29.17
C LEU A 219 -4.71 -9.06 30.21
N ASP A 220 -3.62 -8.42 30.65
CA ASP A 220 -2.77 -8.95 31.72
C ASP A 220 -3.46 -8.82 33.08
N GLY A 221 -4.29 -7.79 33.24
CA GLY A 221 -4.95 -7.48 34.51
C GLY A 221 -3.96 -6.88 35.51
N VAL A 222 -4.37 -6.79 36.77
CA VAL A 222 -3.53 -6.29 37.86
C VAL A 222 -3.30 -7.42 38.85
N GLU A 223 -2.04 -7.79 39.04
CA GLU A 223 -1.68 -8.80 40.04
C GLU A 223 -2.04 -8.32 41.46
N PRO A 224 -2.56 -9.21 42.33
CA PRO A 224 -2.86 -8.88 43.72
C PRO A 224 -1.62 -8.39 44.48
N ILE A 225 -1.71 -7.22 45.12
CA ILE A 225 -0.66 -6.64 45.96
C ILE A 225 -1.01 -6.83 47.43
N VAL A 226 -0.26 -7.68 48.13
CA VAL A 226 -0.45 -7.90 49.57
C VAL A 226 0.64 -7.17 50.35
N ILE A 227 0.25 -6.20 51.17
CA ILE A 227 1.16 -5.47 52.06
C ILE A 227 0.89 -5.94 53.48
N GLU A 228 1.74 -6.85 53.98
CA GLU A 228 1.56 -7.51 55.27
C GLU A 228 1.32 -6.51 56.42
N ASP A 229 1.98 -5.35 56.40
CA ASP A 229 1.80 -4.33 57.44
C ASP A 229 0.37 -3.77 57.44
N ILE A 230 -0.16 -3.38 56.27
CA ILE A 230 -1.53 -2.86 56.14
C ILE A 230 -2.54 -3.94 56.54
N ASP A 231 -2.38 -5.18 56.09
CA ASP A 231 -3.27 -6.28 56.48
C ASP A 231 -3.25 -6.55 58.00
N ASN A 232 -2.08 -6.47 58.63
CA ASN A 232 -1.97 -6.56 60.08
C ASN A 232 -2.66 -5.38 60.79
N LYS A 233 -2.62 -4.17 60.22
CA LYS A 233 -3.34 -3.00 60.77
C LYS A 233 -4.85 -3.11 60.60
N ILE A 234 -5.33 -3.62 59.46
CA ILE A 234 -6.75 -3.92 59.26
C ILE A 234 -7.22 -4.93 60.31
N ALA A 235 -6.48 -6.01 60.51
CA ALA A 235 -6.81 -7.01 61.54
C ALA A 235 -6.81 -6.43 62.97
N ALA A 236 -5.87 -5.54 63.29
CA ALA A 236 -5.81 -4.87 64.59
C ALA A 236 -7.00 -3.92 64.81
N LEU A 237 -7.45 -3.22 63.77
CA LEU A 237 -8.64 -2.38 63.81
C LEU A 237 -9.90 -3.22 64.03
N ASP A 238 -10.05 -4.34 63.30
CA ASP A 238 -11.16 -5.27 63.47
C ASP A 238 -11.23 -5.83 64.90
N ASP A 239 -10.08 -6.23 65.47
CA ASP A 239 -9.98 -6.70 66.86
C ASP A 239 -10.36 -5.59 67.86
N ALA A 240 -9.96 -4.34 67.60
CA ALA A 240 -10.32 -3.22 68.47
C ALA A 240 -11.81 -2.91 68.45
N VAL A 241 -12.43 -2.89 67.27
CA VAL A 241 -13.89 -2.74 67.13
C VAL A 241 -14.63 -3.88 67.83
N ALA A 242 -14.18 -5.12 67.67
CA ALA A 242 -14.78 -6.27 68.35
C ALA A 242 -14.66 -6.18 69.89
N SER A 243 -13.56 -5.62 70.41
CA SER A 243 -13.39 -5.39 71.85
C SER A 243 -14.37 -4.34 72.39
N GLN A 244 -14.63 -3.28 71.62
CA GLN A 244 -15.61 -2.24 71.94
C GLN A 244 -17.04 -2.82 71.94
N ASP A 245 -17.40 -3.59 70.91
CA ASP A 245 -18.69 -4.28 70.83
C ASP A 245 -18.91 -5.23 72.02
N ALA A 246 -17.86 -5.92 72.47
CA ALA A 246 -17.92 -6.80 73.64
C ALA A 246 -18.16 -6.01 74.94
N LEU A 247 -17.58 -4.82 75.07
CA LEU A 247 -17.84 -3.92 76.20
C LEU A 247 -19.29 -3.42 76.17
N ASP A 248 -19.77 -2.97 75.02
CA ASP A 248 -21.15 -2.50 74.85
C ASP A 248 -22.16 -3.61 75.17
N ALA A 249 -21.90 -4.84 74.73
CA ALA A 249 -22.72 -6.00 75.06
C ALA A 249 -22.70 -6.30 76.57
N ALA A 250 -21.53 -6.27 77.21
CA ALA A 250 -21.40 -6.49 78.65
C ALA A 250 -22.12 -5.41 79.47
N LEU A 251 -22.06 -4.14 79.03
CA LEU A 251 -22.76 -3.02 79.65
C LEU A 251 -24.28 -3.13 79.45
N ALA A 252 -24.75 -3.58 78.29
CA ALA A 252 -26.17 -3.80 78.02
C ALA A 252 -26.81 -4.87 78.93
N ASP A 253 -26.02 -5.87 79.34
CA ASP A 253 -26.42 -6.88 80.33
C ASP A 253 -26.26 -6.40 81.79
N SER A 254 -25.71 -5.20 81.98
CA SER A 254 -25.47 -4.55 83.27
C SER A 254 -26.53 -3.49 83.60
N PRO A 255 -26.61 -2.99 84.86
CA PRO A 255 -27.48 -1.87 85.19
C PRO A 255 -26.91 -0.50 84.79
N TYR A 256 -25.72 -0.45 84.16
CA TYR A 256 -25.00 0.78 83.81
C TYR A 256 -25.13 1.07 82.32
N ALA A 257 -25.37 2.33 81.96
CA ALA A 257 -25.58 2.72 80.57
C ALA A 257 -24.26 2.98 79.82
N THR A 258 -23.21 3.33 80.55
CA THR A 258 -21.88 3.65 80.00
C THR A 258 -20.78 3.03 80.84
N GLU A 259 -19.58 2.96 80.28
CA GLU A 259 -18.38 2.58 81.02
C GLU A 259 -18.13 3.53 82.20
N GLU A 260 -18.30 4.83 82.01
CA GLU A 260 -18.12 5.84 83.07
C GLU A 260 -19.09 5.60 84.23
N ASP A 261 -20.37 5.32 83.96
CA ASP A 261 -21.37 4.98 84.98
C ASP A 261 -20.98 3.73 85.78
N TYR A 262 -20.43 2.71 85.10
CA TYR A 262 -19.95 1.49 85.72
C TYR A 262 -18.77 1.76 86.66
N LEU A 263 -17.75 2.46 86.16
CA LEU A 263 -16.54 2.77 86.92
C LEU A 263 -16.83 3.63 88.14
N ASP A 264 -17.70 4.63 88.02
CA ASP A 264 -18.14 5.47 89.14
C ASP A 264 -18.88 4.67 90.22
N ALA A 265 -19.72 3.72 89.81
CA ALA A 265 -20.44 2.88 90.75
C ALA A 265 -19.52 1.91 91.49
N VAL A 266 -18.55 1.29 90.79
CA VAL A 266 -17.52 0.45 91.42
C VAL A 266 -16.67 1.28 92.39
N ALA A 267 -16.27 2.50 92.02
CA ALA A 267 -15.57 3.43 92.92
C ALA A 267 -16.42 3.82 94.15
N GLY A 268 -17.74 3.90 93.97
CA GLY A 268 -18.73 4.11 95.04
C GLY A 268 -19.01 2.88 95.92
N GLY A 269 -18.41 1.73 95.62
CA GLY A 269 -18.51 0.49 96.40
C GLY A 269 -19.54 -0.53 95.88
N ALA A 270 -20.00 -0.41 94.64
CA ALA A 270 -20.75 -1.48 93.98
C ALA A 270 -19.85 -2.72 93.74
N ASP A 271 -20.46 -3.90 93.76
CA ASP A 271 -19.74 -5.14 93.44
C ASP A 271 -19.38 -5.15 91.94
N PRO A 272 -18.09 -5.39 91.56
CA PRO A 272 -17.68 -5.43 90.15
C PRO A 272 -18.38 -6.56 89.39
N ILE A 273 -18.68 -6.30 88.12
CA ILE A 273 -19.31 -7.26 87.22
C ILE A 273 -18.21 -7.93 86.40
N PRO A 274 -17.90 -9.23 86.60
CA PRO A 274 -16.74 -9.87 85.96
C PRO A 274 -16.73 -9.79 84.43
N ALA A 275 -17.91 -9.78 83.80
CA ALA A 275 -18.03 -9.66 82.34
C ALA A 275 -17.61 -8.26 81.85
N VAL A 276 -18.03 -7.20 82.55
CA VAL A 276 -17.68 -5.82 82.21
C VAL A 276 -16.19 -5.57 82.49
N ASP A 277 -15.68 -6.01 83.65
CA ASP A 277 -14.24 -5.92 83.97
C ASP A 277 -13.36 -6.64 82.94
N SER A 278 -13.79 -7.83 82.50
CA SER A 278 -13.06 -8.59 81.48
C SER A 278 -13.09 -7.90 80.12
N ALA A 279 -14.20 -7.24 79.76
CA ALA A 279 -14.31 -6.49 78.51
C ALA A 279 -13.42 -5.24 78.54
N ILE A 280 -13.47 -4.45 79.61
CA ILE A 280 -12.61 -3.27 79.81
C ILE A 280 -11.13 -3.67 79.78
N SER A 281 -10.75 -4.79 80.44
CA SER A 281 -9.35 -5.24 80.45
C SER A 281 -8.83 -5.67 79.07
N ASN A 282 -9.72 -6.03 78.14
CA ASN A 282 -9.39 -6.43 76.78
C ASN A 282 -9.66 -5.31 75.76
N LEU A 283 -10.09 -4.12 76.22
CA LEU A 283 -10.44 -3.01 75.35
C LEU A 283 -9.19 -2.51 74.64
N MET A 284 -9.26 -2.47 73.32
CA MET A 284 -8.28 -1.82 72.46
C MET A 284 -8.91 -0.55 71.90
N ASP A 285 -8.13 0.52 71.77
CA ASP A 285 -8.64 1.80 71.29
C ASP A 285 -8.76 1.78 69.76
N PRO A 286 -9.99 1.80 69.20
CA PRO A 286 -10.20 1.77 67.75
C PRO A 286 -9.68 3.04 67.06
N VAL A 287 -9.59 4.18 67.76
CA VAL A 287 -9.04 5.42 67.19
C VAL A 287 -7.55 5.27 66.95
N VAL A 288 -6.84 4.68 67.92
CA VAL A 288 -5.40 4.41 67.78
C VAL A 288 -5.14 3.40 66.67
N ALA A 289 -5.95 2.33 66.59
CA ALA A 289 -5.81 1.35 65.52
C ALA A 289 -6.10 1.95 64.13
N GLN A 290 -7.09 2.85 64.02
CA GLN A 290 -7.37 3.59 62.79
C GLN A 290 -6.21 4.52 62.41
N ASP A 291 -5.66 5.30 63.35
CA ASP A 291 -4.52 6.19 63.10
C ASP A 291 -3.28 5.39 62.60
N GLU A 292 -3.06 4.19 63.14
CA GLU A 292 -1.99 3.30 62.68
C GLU A 292 -2.25 2.72 61.29
N LEU A 293 -3.51 2.38 60.96
CA LEU A 293 -3.89 1.94 59.62
C LEU A 293 -3.70 3.07 58.60
N ASP A 294 -4.16 4.28 58.93
CA ASP A 294 -4.02 5.45 58.06
C ASP A 294 -2.54 5.80 57.81
N MET A 295 -1.68 5.65 58.83
CA MET A 295 -0.24 5.81 58.69
C MET A 295 0.37 4.74 57.78
N ALA A 296 -0.01 3.46 57.96
CA ALA A 296 0.49 2.37 57.12
C ALA A 296 0.03 2.50 55.65
N LEU A 297 -1.21 2.94 55.41
CA LEU A 297 -1.72 3.25 54.09
C LEU A 297 -0.89 4.37 53.44
N SER A 298 -0.72 5.48 54.15
CA SER A 298 0.06 6.64 53.66
C SER A 298 1.53 6.29 53.39
N ASP A 299 2.17 5.49 54.26
CA ASP A 299 3.56 5.05 54.09
C ASP A 299 3.75 4.18 52.83
N ASN A 300 2.69 3.56 52.34
CA ASN A 300 2.68 2.77 51.10
C ASN A 300 2.06 3.50 49.90
N GLY A 301 1.83 4.81 50.01
CA GLY A 301 1.35 5.65 48.91
C GLY A 301 -0.17 5.67 48.71
N TYR A 302 -0.94 5.02 49.60
CA TYR A 302 -2.40 5.13 49.63
C TYR A 302 -2.78 6.36 50.47
N GLU A 303 -3.20 7.44 49.82
CA GLU A 303 -3.54 8.70 50.46
C GLU A 303 -5.01 9.10 50.25
N GLY A 304 -5.58 9.80 51.24
CA GLY A 304 -6.92 10.38 51.15
C GLY A 304 -8.05 9.44 51.60
N ASP A 305 -9.29 9.91 51.44
CA ASP A 305 -10.48 9.26 52.00
C ASP A 305 -10.82 7.90 51.34
N THR A 306 -10.19 7.58 50.20
CA THR A 306 -10.35 6.30 49.47
C THR A 306 -9.17 5.35 49.66
N ALA A 307 -8.14 5.71 50.43
CA ALA A 307 -6.90 4.94 50.57
C ALA A 307 -7.12 3.45 50.87
N LEU A 308 -8.01 3.14 51.82
CA LEU A 308 -8.34 1.75 52.16
C LEU A 308 -9.05 1.03 51.00
N ALA A 309 -9.97 1.70 50.31
CA ALA A 309 -10.70 1.11 49.18
C ALA A 309 -9.76 0.85 47.99
N ASP A 310 -8.85 1.77 47.73
CA ASP A 310 -7.84 1.63 46.67
C ASP A 310 -6.88 0.46 47.00
N TYR A 311 -6.42 0.34 48.25
CA TYR A 311 -5.63 -0.82 48.70
C TYR A 311 -6.41 -2.13 48.60
N GLU A 312 -7.70 -2.15 48.95
CA GLU A 312 -8.51 -3.37 48.84
C GLU A 312 -8.67 -3.84 47.40
N VAL A 313 -8.81 -2.92 46.43
CA VAL A 313 -8.83 -3.24 45.00
C VAL A 313 -7.49 -3.84 44.58
N ASP A 314 -6.37 -3.22 44.94
CA ASP A 314 -5.04 -3.72 44.61
C ASP A 314 -4.76 -5.08 45.28
N ARG A 315 -5.21 -5.27 46.53
CA ARG A 315 -5.06 -6.52 47.29
C ARG A 315 -5.83 -7.67 46.70
N GLU A 316 -7.00 -7.42 46.12
CA GLU A 316 -7.78 -8.44 45.41
C GLU A 316 -7.20 -8.72 44.02
N GLY A 317 -6.57 -7.71 43.41
CA GLY A 317 -6.17 -7.72 42.01
C GLY A 317 -7.38 -7.59 41.09
N VAL A 318 -7.10 -7.40 39.80
CA VAL A 318 -8.14 -7.34 38.76
C VAL A 318 -7.83 -8.43 37.74
N GLU A 319 -8.73 -9.40 37.58
CA GLU A 319 -8.60 -10.38 36.49
C GLU A 319 -8.57 -9.62 35.15
N GLY A 320 -7.63 -10.01 34.29
CA GLY A 320 -7.55 -9.47 32.94
C GLY A 320 -8.83 -9.70 32.15
N ILE A 321 -9.08 -8.85 31.16
CA ILE A 321 -10.25 -8.99 30.29
C ILE A 321 -10.15 -10.22 29.38
N GLU A 322 -11.29 -10.63 28.83
CA GLU A 322 -11.29 -11.58 27.72
C GLU A 322 -10.79 -10.89 26.44
N GLU A 323 -10.05 -11.63 25.62
CA GLU A 323 -9.59 -11.17 24.31
C GLU A 323 -10.75 -10.76 23.41
N ILE A 324 -10.64 -9.58 22.83
CA ILE A 324 -11.59 -9.03 21.87
C ILE A 324 -11.13 -9.44 20.47
N ALA A 325 -11.86 -10.36 19.85
CA ALA A 325 -11.48 -10.97 18.57
C ALA A 325 -11.23 -9.94 17.46
N GLU A 326 -12.05 -8.88 17.37
CA GLU A 326 -11.92 -7.83 16.36
C GLU A 326 -10.59 -7.06 16.49
N VAL A 327 -10.18 -6.73 17.71
CA VAL A 327 -8.87 -6.08 17.97
C VAL A 327 -7.72 -7.04 17.69
N SER A 328 -7.89 -8.32 18.05
CA SER A 328 -6.86 -9.34 17.81
C SER A 328 -6.62 -9.63 16.33
N ASP A 329 -7.69 -9.77 15.55
CA ASP A 329 -7.61 -9.96 14.10
C ASP A 329 -6.92 -8.76 13.42
N ALA A 330 -7.24 -7.52 13.83
CA ALA A 330 -6.61 -6.32 13.31
C ALA A 330 -5.12 -6.18 13.69
N ILE A 331 -4.75 -6.48 14.93
CA ILE A 331 -3.34 -6.54 15.35
C ILE A 331 -2.58 -7.59 14.54
N GLY A 332 -3.20 -8.75 14.28
CA GLY A 332 -2.63 -9.83 13.49
C GLY A 332 -2.40 -9.46 12.03
N ALA A 333 -3.30 -8.68 11.42
CA ALA A 333 -3.13 -8.16 10.05
C ALA A 333 -1.86 -7.31 9.91
N LEU A 334 -1.55 -6.54 10.95
CA LEU A 334 -0.37 -5.67 11.03
C LEU A 334 0.90 -6.37 11.56
N GLY A 335 0.88 -7.71 11.61
CA GLY A 335 2.03 -8.54 12.00
C GLY A 335 2.25 -8.67 13.52
N GLY A 336 1.33 -8.17 14.35
CA GLY A 336 1.34 -8.39 15.79
C GLY A 336 0.78 -9.76 16.20
N ASP A 337 0.83 -10.06 17.49
CA ASP A 337 0.28 -11.29 18.09
C ASP A 337 -0.17 -11.00 19.52
N VAL A 338 -1.48 -11.12 19.75
CA VAL A 338 -2.09 -10.82 21.06
C VAL A 338 -1.73 -11.86 22.11
N GLU A 339 -1.64 -13.15 21.74
CA GLU A 339 -1.26 -14.23 22.67
C GLU A 339 0.20 -14.09 23.13
N ALA A 340 1.08 -13.73 22.20
CA ALA A 340 2.51 -13.56 22.45
C ALA A 340 2.89 -12.14 22.92
N ARG A 341 1.93 -11.20 22.97
CA ARG A 341 2.15 -9.79 23.30
C ARG A 341 3.22 -9.13 22.43
N THR A 342 3.24 -9.48 21.14
CA THR A 342 4.16 -8.82 20.21
C THR A 342 3.51 -7.58 19.64
N ASP A 343 4.25 -6.47 19.70
CA ASP A 343 3.84 -5.22 19.09
C ASP A 343 3.69 -5.36 17.57
N ILE A 344 2.90 -4.45 17.00
CA ILE A 344 2.75 -4.27 15.56
C ILE A 344 4.12 -3.99 14.95
N THR A 345 4.49 -4.76 13.92
CA THR A 345 5.80 -4.65 13.28
C THR A 345 5.82 -3.72 12.08
N GLU A 346 4.65 -3.47 11.50
CA GLU A 346 4.48 -2.55 10.37
C GLU A 346 4.41 -1.10 10.84
N GLU A 347 4.87 -0.18 10.00
CA GLU A 347 4.75 1.27 10.23
C GLU A 347 3.57 1.81 9.41
N GLU A 348 2.76 2.68 10.02
CA GLU A 348 1.62 3.28 9.33
C GLU A 348 2.09 4.08 8.11
N PRO A 349 1.55 3.78 6.90
CA PRO A 349 1.85 4.58 5.73
C PRO A 349 1.44 6.04 5.93
N SER A 350 2.34 6.96 5.56
CA SER A 350 2.03 8.38 5.56
C SER A 350 0.98 8.70 4.50
N ASP A 351 0.16 9.73 4.74
CA ASP A 351 -0.87 10.15 3.78
C ASP A 351 -0.28 10.55 2.41
N GLU A 352 0.98 11.02 2.40
CA GLU A 352 1.71 11.32 1.16
C GLU A 352 2.12 10.06 0.40
N ALA A 353 2.53 9.00 1.10
CA ALA A 353 2.84 7.71 0.50
C ALA A 353 1.56 7.06 -0.09
N VAL A 354 0.44 7.15 0.61
CA VAL A 354 -0.87 6.66 0.13
C VAL A 354 -1.32 7.45 -1.09
N ALA A 355 -1.24 8.78 -1.07
CA ALA A 355 -1.59 9.60 -2.23
C ALA A 355 -0.69 9.30 -3.45
N GLY A 356 0.61 9.05 -3.22
CA GLY A 356 1.53 8.60 -4.28
C GLY A 356 1.13 7.25 -4.87
N ALA A 357 0.80 6.28 -4.02
CA ALA A 357 0.33 4.96 -4.44
C ALA A 357 -0.98 5.03 -5.26
N GLU A 358 -1.94 5.86 -4.82
CA GLU A 358 -3.19 6.11 -5.55
C GLU A 358 -2.91 6.73 -6.93
N ASP A 359 -2.01 7.71 -7.01
CA ASP A 359 -1.62 8.36 -8.26
C ASP A 359 -0.91 7.36 -9.21
N ASP A 360 -0.08 6.46 -8.70
CA ASP A 360 0.62 5.44 -9.49
C ASP A 360 -0.36 4.40 -10.09
N ILE A 361 -1.34 3.93 -9.30
CA ILE A 361 -2.43 3.04 -9.79
C ILE A 361 -3.28 3.76 -10.84
N ALA A 362 -3.60 5.04 -10.61
CA ALA A 362 -4.33 5.86 -11.58
C ALA A 362 -3.53 6.03 -12.89
N ALA A 363 -2.22 6.26 -12.80
CA ALA A 363 -1.34 6.38 -13.95
C ALA A 363 -1.25 5.06 -14.75
N GLN A 364 -1.26 3.91 -14.08
CA GLN A 364 -1.35 2.60 -14.73
C GLN A 364 -2.65 2.47 -15.50
N THR A 365 -3.77 2.77 -14.86
CA THR A 365 -5.11 2.73 -15.48
C THR A 365 -5.19 3.66 -16.69
N ASP A 366 -4.68 4.88 -16.58
CA ASP A 366 -4.62 5.85 -17.69
C ASP A 366 -3.75 5.35 -18.86
N ALA A 367 -2.64 4.67 -18.57
CA ALA A 367 -1.78 4.09 -19.59
C ALA A 367 -2.47 2.93 -20.34
N GLU A 368 -3.22 2.09 -19.62
CA GLU A 368 -4.04 1.03 -20.21
C GLU A 368 -5.14 1.61 -21.10
N ILE A 369 -5.89 2.60 -20.62
CA ILE A 369 -6.92 3.30 -21.40
C ILE A 369 -6.32 3.92 -22.66
N ALA A 370 -5.17 4.60 -22.55
CA ALA A 370 -4.50 5.20 -23.70
C ALA A 370 -4.08 4.16 -24.75
N ILE A 371 -3.69 2.95 -24.32
CA ILE A 371 -3.41 1.83 -25.23
C ILE A 371 -4.67 1.34 -25.94
N LEU A 372 -5.78 1.19 -25.21
CA LEU A 372 -7.05 0.74 -25.77
C LEU A 372 -7.60 1.75 -26.78
N ASP A 373 -7.56 3.05 -26.44
CA ASP A 373 -7.92 4.15 -27.34
C ASP A 373 -7.07 4.13 -28.62
N TYR A 374 -5.75 3.92 -28.47
CA TYR A 374 -4.83 3.87 -29.61
C TYR A 374 -5.04 2.63 -30.50
N TRP A 375 -5.56 1.53 -29.95
CA TRP A 375 -5.82 0.29 -30.69
C TRP A 375 -6.86 0.45 -31.81
N ASN A 376 -7.69 1.49 -31.74
CA ASN A 376 -8.53 1.97 -32.84
C ASN A 376 -9.61 0.95 -33.29
N LYS A 377 -10.06 0.08 -32.38
CA LYS A 377 -11.30 -0.70 -32.53
C LYS A 377 -12.52 -0.08 -31.85
N ASN A 378 -12.32 0.96 -31.04
CA ASN A 378 -13.33 1.60 -30.20
C ASN A 378 -13.85 2.92 -30.79
N GLU A 379 -14.43 2.90 -31.99
CA GLU A 379 -15.23 4.07 -32.45
C GLU A 379 -16.52 4.26 -31.61
N ASP A 380 -16.94 3.22 -30.90
CA ASP A 380 -18.10 3.17 -30.00
C ASP A 380 -17.69 2.68 -28.59
N ALA A 381 -16.55 3.14 -28.05
CA ALA A 381 -16.02 2.70 -26.75
C ALA A 381 -17.09 2.77 -25.64
N ASP A 382 -17.53 1.61 -25.16
CA ASP A 382 -18.26 1.48 -23.90
C ASP A 382 -17.23 1.66 -22.76
N PRO A 383 -17.53 2.34 -21.65
CA PRO A 383 -16.64 2.38 -20.49
C PRO A 383 -16.25 1.00 -19.92
N GLU A 384 -16.98 -0.08 -20.27
CA GLU A 384 -16.64 -1.43 -19.85
C GLU A 384 -15.57 -2.08 -20.75
N ILE A 385 -14.45 -2.50 -20.16
CA ILE A 385 -13.38 -3.25 -20.84
C ILE A 385 -13.94 -4.59 -21.36
N THR A 386 -13.86 -4.80 -22.67
CA THR A 386 -14.32 -6.04 -23.31
C THR A 386 -13.31 -7.19 -23.12
N GLU A 387 -13.76 -8.44 -23.25
CA GLU A 387 -12.87 -9.63 -23.18
C GLU A 387 -11.71 -9.57 -24.19
N GLU A 388 -11.90 -8.95 -25.36
CA GLU A 388 -10.83 -8.79 -26.35
C GLU A 388 -9.77 -7.76 -25.93
N GLU A 389 -10.18 -6.71 -25.24
CA GLU A 389 -9.31 -5.65 -24.73
C GLU A 389 -8.51 -6.14 -23.52
N GLN A 390 -9.17 -6.85 -22.60
CA GLN A 390 -8.48 -7.52 -21.51
C GLN A 390 -7.43 -8.49 -22.05
N ALA A 391 -7.78 -9.32 -23.04
CA ALA A 391 -6.83 -10.24 -23.66
C ALA A 391 -5.66 -9.53 -24.39
N LEU A 392 -5.82 -8.26 -24.78
CA LEU A 392 -4.73 -7.44 -25.30
C LEU A 392 -3.83 -6.96 -24.16
N LEU A 393 -4.40 -6.35 -23.11
CA LEU A 393 -3.67 -5.86 -21.94
C LEU A 393 -2.88 -7.00 -21.28
N ASP A 394 -3.51 -8.15 -21.05
CA ASP A 394 -2.86 -9.33 -20.47
C ASP A 394 -1.61 -9.73 -21.25
N LYS A 395 -1.64 -9.69 -22.58
CA LYS A 395 -0.46 -10.03 -23.40
C LYS A 395 0.61 -8.96 -23.42
N LEU A 396 0.22 -7.69 -23.28
CA LEU A 396 1.18 -6.61 -23.14
C LEU A 396 1.87 -6.72 -21.78
N ASN A 397 1.11 -6.94 -20.71
CA ASN A 397 1.63 -7.15 -19.36
C ASN A 397 2.49 -8.42 -19.26
N GLU A 398 2.07 -9.56 -19.83
CA GLU A 398 2.88 -10.78 -19.90
C GLU A 398 4.23 -10.53 -20.58
N ARG A 399 4.23 -9.72 -21.63
CA ARG A 399 5.44 -9.35 -22.36
C ARG A 399 6.32 -8.41 -21.56
N LEU A 400 5.75 -7.45 -20.83
CA LEU A 400 6.51 -6.51 -19.99
C LEU A 400 7.12 -7.23 -18.79
N ALA A 401 6.38 -8.13 -18.14
CA ALA A 401 6.86 -8.95 -17.02
C ALA A 401 8.09 -9.79 -17.38
N ALA A 402 8.18 -10.28 -18.63
CA ALA A 402 9.37 -11.01 -19.09
C ALA A 402 10.66 -10.15 -19.12
N GLU A 403 10.53 -8.83 -19.07
CA GLU A 403 11.61 -7.85 -19.23
C GLU A 403 11.64 -6.84 -18.05
N GLU A 404 10.96 -7.17 -16.96
CA GLU A 404 10.70 -6.29 -15.82
C GLU A 404 11.98 -5.69 -15.22
N GLU A 405 12.99 -6.51 -14.96
CA GLU A 405 14.29 -6.07 -14.43
C GLU A 405 14.97 -5.02 -15.34
N ALA A 406 14.87 -5.19 -16.66
CA ALA A 406 15.45 -4.24 -17.60
C ALA A 406 14.65 -2.93 -17.67
N ILE A 407 13.33 -3.00 -17.44
CA ILE A 407 12.42 -1.85 -17.37
C ILE A 407 12.69 -1.09 -16.06
N LYS A 408 12.70 -1.76 -14.91
CA LYS A 408 13.07 -1.19 -13.60
C LYS A 408 14.40 -0.46 -13.66
N ALA A 409 15.43 -1.11 -14.22
CA ALA A 409 16.73 -0.50 -14.42
C ALA A 409 16.73 0.69 -15.41
N ALA A 410 15.73 0.81 -16.29
CA ALA A 410 15.60 1.96 -17.18
C ALA A 410 14.79 3.11 -16.57
N VAL A 411 13.86 2.81 -15.66
CA VAL A 411 13.10 3.80 -14.88
C VAL A 411 13.98 4.42 -13.82
N GLY A 412 14.73 3.61 -13.06
CA GLY A 412 15.60 4.08 -11.97
C GLY A 412 16.92 4.75 -12.40
N THR A 413 17.24 4.83 -13.71
CA THR A 413 18.48 5.49 -14.18
C THR A 413 18.41 7.02 -14.24
N ASP A 414 17.29 7.62 -13.83
CA ASP A 414 17.15 9.07 -13.66
C ASP A 414 17.31 9.48 -12.18
N GLU A 415 18.03 8.72 -11.35
CA GLU A 415 18.76 9.38 -10.27
C GLU A 415 19.69 10.39 -10.97
N PRO A 416 19.49 11.71 -10.81
CA PRO A 416 20.52 12.63 -11.26
C PRO A 416 21.79 12.13 -10.58
N ASP A 417 22.88 11.97 -11.33
CA ASP A 417 24.22 12.09 -10.77
C ASP A 417 24.19 13.43 -10.02
N VAL A 418 23.76 13.39 -8.75
CA VAL A 418 24.22 14.30 -7.73
C VAL A 418 25.68 13.96 -7.75
N MET A 419 26.40 14.64 -8.65
CA MET A 419 27.80 14.90 -8.50
C MET A 419 27.86 15.32 -7.03
N ASP A 420 28.33 14.39 -6.20
CA ASP A 420 28.93 14.69 -4.92
C ASP A 420 29.92 15.81 -5.24
N GLU A 421 29.42 17.05 -5.21
CA GLU A 421 30.22 18.17 -4.80
C GLU A 421 30.65 17.72 -3.41
N GLU A 422 31.83 17.08 -3.36
CA GLU A 422 32.71 17.07 -2.22
C GLU A 422 32.70 18.52 -1.71
N SER A 423 31.75 18.80 -0.83
CA SER A 423 31.75 19.99 0.00
C SER A 423 32.85 19.71 1.00
N ASP A 424 34.06 20.06 0.59
CA ASP A 424 35.26 20.27 1.37
C ASP A 424 34.92 20.44 2.86
N GLY A 425 34.93 19.31 3.58
CA GLY A 425 34.73 19.27 5.02
C GLY A 425 35.96 19.85 5.71
N GLU A 426 36.08 21.16 5.74
CA GLU A 426 36.93 21.90 6.67
C GLU A 426 36.10 22.98 7.38
N ASP A 427 35.21 22.56 8.27
CA ASP A 427 34.89 23.34 9.46
C ASP A 427 35.00 22.41 10.68
N VAL A 428 36.27 22.20 11.04
CA VAL A 428 36.65 21.74 12.37
C VAL A 428 36.04 22.73 13.35
N ALA A 429 35.10 22.27 14.17
CA ALA A 429 34.62 23.01 15.33
C ALA A 429 35.82 23.27 16.26
N GLN A 430 36.44 24.43 16.06
CA GLN A 430 37.45 24.97 16.94
C GLN A 430 36.71 25.42 18.20
N CYS A 431 36.80 24.61 19.25
CA CYS A 431 36.57 25.07 20.60
C CYS A 431 37.58 26.19 20.86
N ASP A 432 37.12 27.44 20.77
CA ASP A 432 37.90 28.61 21.13
C ASP A 432 38.20 28.52 22.63
N ASP A 433 39.48 28.62 23.00
CA ASP A 433 40.07 28.43 24.34
C ASP A 433 39.65 29.50 25.37
N GLY A 434 38.36 29.87 25.43
CA GLY A 434 37.89 31.04 26.17
C GLY A 434 36.66 30.89 27.06
N ASP A 435 35.84 29.84 26.92
CA ASP A 435 34.61 29.69 27.72
C ASP A 435 34.55 28.37 28.50
N GLU A 436 34.46 28.54 29.81
CA GLU A 436 34.65 27.56 30.89
C GLU A 436 33.38 26.71 31.15
N SER A 437 32.60 26.37 30.12
CA SER A 437 31.26 25.77 30.27
C SER A 437 30.98 24.49 29.47
N CYS A 438 32.00 23.80 28.95
CA CYS A 438 31.88 22.42 28.48
C CYS A 438 32.18 21.44 29.62
N ALA A 439 31.27 21.33 30.59
CA ALA A 439 31.31 20.30 31.61
C ALA A 439 30.63 19.02 31.07
N PRO A 440 31.32 17.86 31.03
CA PRO A 440 30.62 16.58 30.92
C PRO A 440 29.96 16.29 32.27
N GLU A 441 28.65 16.04 32.26
CA GLU A 441 27.90 15.69 33.47
C GLU A 441 28.35 14.32 34.01
N ASP A 442 28.41 14.27 35.33
CA ASP A 442 29.07 13.29 36.18
C ASP A 442 28.47 11.89 36.15
N GLU A 443 29.36 10.92 36.36
CA GLU A 443 29.11 9.54 36.73
C GLU A 443 28.18 9.43 37.96
N ILE A 444 27.03 8.78 37.79
CA ILE A 444 26.22 8.31 38.92
C ILE A 444 26.83 6.99 39.43
N ALA A 445 27.59 7.10 40.51
CA ALA A 445 28.09 5.96 41.26
C ALA A 445 26.94 5.28 42.02
N ALA A 446 26.76 3.98 41.77
CA ALA A 446 26.00 3.07 42.60
C ALA A 446 26.59 3.02 44.02
N VAL A 447 25.77 3.28 45.03
CA VAL A 447 26.05 2.91 46.42
C VAL A 447 25.11 1.79 46.80
N VAL A 448 25.69 0.60 46.91
CA VAL A 448 25.16 -0.55 47.64
C VAL A 448 25.77 -0.49 49.03
N GLU A 449 24.94 -0.31 50.06
CA GLU A 449 25.01 -1.01 51.37
C GLU A 449 23.74 -0.76 52.17
#